data_AF-A0A4Q3JA89-F1
#
_entry.id   AF-A0A4Q3JA89-F1
#
_cell.length_a   1.000
_cell.length_b   1.000
_cell.length_c   1.000
_cell.angle_alpha   90.00
_cell.angle_beta   90.00
_cell.angle_gamma   90.00
#
_symmetry.space_group_name_H-M   'P 1'
#
loop_
_entity.id
_entity.type
_entity.pdbx_description
1 polymer ?
#
loop_
_entity_poly.entity_id
_entity_poly.type
_entity_poly.pdbx_seq_one_letter_code
_entity_poly.pdbx_strand_id
1 'polypeptide(L)'
;MCRFLAYSGTPVFLDRLLVRPQASLISQSLAAREAKTVVNGDGCGVGWYGELPEPGLYRGILPAWSDSNLVSLCTQIKSRLFLAHVRAATSGEVSTANCHPFAVGRHLFMHNGQVGGYDRLRRRVDALIPDALYP
;
A
#
# COMPACT_ATOMS: atom_id res chain seq x y z
N MET A 1 2.59 -3.72 -12.91
CA MET A 1 3.44 -3.45 -11.73
C MET A 1 2.74 -2.41 -10.87
N CYS A 2 2.85 -2.54 -9.55
CA CYS A 2 2.19 -1.64 -8.60
C CYS A 2 2.80 -0.24 -8.61
N ARG A 3 2.26 0.67 -7.79
CA ARG A 3 2.91 1.94 -7.44
C ARG A 3 2.79 2.19 -5.95
N PHE A 4 3.78 2.86 -5.38
CA PHE A 4 3.76 3.22 -3.97
C PHE A 4 4.43 4.56 -3.73
N LEU A 5 4.11 5.14 -2.58
CA LEU A 5 4.66 6.39 -2.07
C LEU A 5 5.00 6.20 -0.60
N ALA A 6 6.15 6.72 -0.18
CA ALA A 6 6.50 6.86 1.22
C ALA A 6 6.81 8.33 1.49
N TYR A 7 6.38 8.83 2.65
CA TYR A 7 6.67 10.17 3.11
C TYR A 7 7.34 10.11 4.48
N SER A 8 8.37 10.91 4.68
CA SER A 8 8.99 11.15 5.99
C SER A 8 9.38 12.62 6.09
N GLY A 9 8.88 13.34 7.09
CA GLY A 9 9.18 14.75 7.27
C GLY A 9 8.19 15.46 8.19
N THR A 10 8.05 16.77 7.99
CA THR A 10 7.09 17.60 8.73
C THR A 10 5.68 17.05 8.59
N PRO A 11 4.86 16.96 9.65
CA PRO A 11 3.51 16.43 9.53
C PRO A 11 2.68 17.12 8.44
N VAL A 12 2.20 16.35 7.46
CA VAL A 12 1.30 16.81 6.39
C VAL A 12 0.03 15.97 6.37
N PHE A 13 -1.07 16.56 5.87
CA PHE A 13 -2.24 15.77 5.53
C PHE A 13 -1.90 14.84 4.36
N LEU A 14 -2.39 13.60 4.44
CA LEU A 14 -2.12 12.56 3.45
C LEU A 14 -2.57 12.99 2.05
N ASP A 15 -3.69 13.71 1.96
CA ASP A 15 -4.25 14.21 0.69
C ASP A 15 -3.30 15.10 -0.11
N ARG A 16 -2.34 15.79 0.54
CA ARG A 16 -1.34 16.64 -0.13
C ARG A 16 -0.44 15.86 -1.07
N LEU A 17 -0.26 14.55 -0.84
CA LEU A 17 0.55 13.68 -1.69
C LEU A 17 -0.31 12.64 -2.41
N LEU A 18 -1.35 12.12 -1.75
CA LEU A 18 -2.11 10.98 -2.25
C LEU A 18 -3.27 11.37 -3.17
N VAL A 19 -3.84 12.58 -3.02
CA VAL A 19 -5.07 13.00 -3.71
C VAL A 19 -4.84 14.23 -4.59
N ARG A 20 -4.44 15.36 -3.98
CA ARG A 20 -4.47 16.70 -4.59
C ARG A 20 -3.51 16.92 -5.77
N PRO A 21 -2.27 16.38 -5.78
CA PRO A 21 -1.38 16.60 -6.91
C PRO A 21 -1.98 16.10 -8.22
N GLN A 22 -1.76 16.81 -9.33
CA GLN A 22 -2.23 16.37 -10.66
C GLN A 22 -1.68 14.99 -11.04
N ALA A 23 -0.46 14.67 -10.57
CA ALA A 23 0.15 13.36 -10.69
C ALA A 23 0.20 12.66 -9.31
N SER A 24 -0.88 12.71 -8.54
CA SER A 24 -0.97 12.02 -7.24
C SER A 24 -0.92 10.51 -7.38
N LEU A 25 -0.72 9.80 -6.26
CA LEU A 25 -0.76 8.33 -6.28
C LEU A 25 -2.13 7.80 -6.77
N ILE A 26 -3.23 8.45 -6.39
CA ILE A 26 -4.58 8.09 -6.86
C ILE A 26 -4.71 8.34 -8.36
N SER A 27 -4.29 9.50 -8.89
CA SER A 27 -4.34 9.75 -10.33
C SER A 27 -3.47 8.76 -11.11
N GLN A 28 -2.29 8.43 -10.58
CA GLN A 28 -1.40 7.42 -11.16
C GLN A 28 -2.01 6.01 -11.16
N SER A 29 -2.91 5.70 -10.22
CA SER A 29 -3.57 4.39 -10.19
C SER A 29 -4.54 4.19 -11.37
N LEU A 30 -5.09 5.26 -11.93
CA LEU A 30 -5.96 5.20 -13.11
C LEU A 30 -5.18 5.39 -14.42
N ALA A 31 -4.18 6.27 -14.42
CA ALA A 31 -3.47 6.66 -15.64
C ALA A 31 -1.97 6.89 -15.39
N ALA A 32 -1.23 5.82 -15.12
CA ALA A 32 0.22 5.88 -14.95
C ALA A 32 0.91 6.26 -16.28
N ARG A 33 1.73 7.33 -16.25
CA ARG A 33 2.49 7.81 -17.43
C ARG A 33 3.78 7.02 -17.70
N GLU A 34 4.38 6.49 -16.64
CA GLU A 34 5.66 5.77 -16.65
C GLU A 34 5.48 4.45 -15.91
N ALA A 35 4.94 3.43 -16.59
CA ALA A 35 4.70 2.10 -16.03
C ALA A 35 4.49 1.03 -17.10
N LYS A 36 4.81 -0.22 -16.77
CA LYS A 36 4.44 -1.40 -17.58
C LYS A 36 2.93 -1.66 -17.61
N THR A 37 2.20 -1.14 -16.63
CA THR A 37 0.75 -1.28 -16.49
C THR A 37 0.17 0.10 -16.25
N VAL A 38 -0.78 0.52 -17.09
CA VAL A 38 -1.38 1.86 -17.02
C VAL A 38 -2.29 2.02 -15.81
N VAL A 39 -2.98 0.94 -15.42
CA VAL A 39 -4.00 0.92 -14.36
C VAL A 39 -3.57 0.02 -13.19
N ASN A 40 -3.78 0.50 -11.96
CA ASN A 40 -3.63 -0.22 -10.70
C ASN A 40 -4.99 -0.27 -9.97
N GLY A 41 -5.88 -1.16 -10.43
CA GLY A 41 -7.26 -1.27 -9.94
C GLY A 41 -7.50 -2.37 -8.91
N ASP A 42 -6.49 -3.16 -8.56
CA ASP A 42 -6.66 -4.42 -7.80
C ASP A 42 -6.51 -4.25 -6.28
N GLY A 43 -6.78 -3.03 -5.82
CA GLY A 43 -6.75 -2.63 -4.41
C GLY A 43 -5.79 -1.49 -4.10
N CYS A 44 -5.96 -0.95 -2.91
CA CYS A 44 -5.20 0.18 -2.39
C CYS A 44 -5.01 0.05 -0.88
N GLY A 45 -4.07 0.83 -0.35
CA GLY A 45 -3.91 0.95 1.08
C GLY A 45 -2.98 2.08 1.49
N VAL A 46 -3.13 2.50 2.74
CA VAL A 46 -2.30 3.49 3.40
C VAL A 46 -2.07 3.08 4.85
N GLY A 47 -0.83 3.19 5.29
CA GLY A 47 -0.43 3.05 6.69
C GLY A 47 0.26 4.33 7.15
N TRP A 48 -0.05 4.79 8.36
CA TRP A 48 0.47 6.05 8.88
C TRP A 48 0.82 5.94 10.36
N TYR A 49 1.86 6.66 10.78
CA TYR A 49 2.20 6.77 12.19
C TYR A 49 1.52 8.01 12.80
N GLY A 50 0.64 7.76 13.77
CA GLY A 50 -0.04 8.79 14.56
C GLY A 50 0.59 8.94 15.95
N GLU A 51 -0.26 9.12 16.95
CA GLU A 51 0.15 9.24 18.36
C GLU A 51 0.40 7.88 19.04
N LEU A 52 -0.11 6.79 18.46
CA LEU A 52 0.08 5.44 18.99
C LEU A 52 1.41 4.81 18.54
N PRO A 53 1.97 3.85 19.30
CA PRO A 53 3.18 3.14 18.92
C PRO A 53 3.05 2.38 17.60
N GLU A 54 1.89 1.77 17.36
CA GLU A 54 1.51 1.05 16.15
C GLU A 54 0.94 2.00 15.09
N PRO A 55 1.22 1.73 13.79
CA PRO A 55 0.66 2.51 12.71
C PRO A 55 -0.84 2.25 12.55
N GLY A 56 -1.59 3.31 12.20
CA GLY A 56 -2.92 3.14 11.63
C GLY A 56 -2.81 2.51 10.25
N LEU A 57 -3.80 1.69 9.88
CA LEU A 57 -3.81 0.94 8.62
C LEU A 57 -5.19 0.96 7.98
N TYR A 58 -5.24 1.34 6.71
CA TYR A 58 -6.41 1.18 5.85
C TYR A 58 -6.00 0.41 4.60
N ARG A 59 -6.78 -0.61 4.24
CA ARG A 59 -6.60 -1.40 3.02
C ARG A 59 -7.96 -1.76 2.46
N GLY A 60 -8.08 -1.71 1.14
CA GLY A 60 -9.29 -2.06 0.42
C GLY A 60 -8.99 -2.70 -0.91
N ILE A 61 -9.93 -3.50 -1.41
CA ILE A 61 -9.85 -4.10 -2.75
C ILE A 61 -10.39 -3.18 -3.84
N LEU A 62 -11.05 -2.08 -3.45
CA LEU A 62 -11.54 -1.09 -4.40
C LEU A 62 -10.35 -0.37 -5.06
N PRO A 63 -10.49 0.01 -6.34
CA PRO A 63 -9.56 0.93 -6.95
C PRO A 63 -9.48 2.24 -6.18
N ALA A 64 -8.27 2.79 -6.05
CA ALA A 64 -8.03 4.00 -5.25
C ALA A 64 -8.81 5.22 -5.74
N TRP A 65 -9.07 5.32 -7.05
CA TRP A 65 -9.84 6.42 -7.65
C TRP A 65 -11.35 6.37 -7.35
N SER A 66 -11.86 5.21 -6.92
CA SER A 66 -13.27 4.99 -6.62
C SER A 66 -13.54 4.79 -5.11
N ASP A 67 -12.52 4.79 -4.28
CA ASP A 67 -12.64 4.58 -2.84
C ASP A 67 -12.84 5.92 -2.11
N SER A 68 -14.09 6.29 -1.86
CA SER A 68 -14.45 7.53 -1.16
C SER A 68 -14.00 7.53 0.31
N ASN A 69 -13.89 6.36 0.95
CA ASN A 69 -13.40 6.25 2.32
C ASN A 69 -11.91 6.54 2.38
N LEU A 70 -11.13 6.02 1.43
CA LEU A 70 -9.71 6.35 1.32
C LEU A 70 -9.51 7.87 1.16
N VAL A 71 -10.27 8.50 0.26
CA VAL A 71 -10.19 9.95 0.05
C VAL A 71 -10.54 10.70 1.32
N SER A 72 -11.65 10.34 1.98
CA SER A 72 -12.09 10.94 3.23
C SER A 72 -10.99 10.87 4.30
N LEU A 73 -10.43 9.67 4.53
CA LEU A 73 -9.32 9.45 5.47
C LEU A 73 -8.10 10.32 5.12
N CYS A 74 -7.73 10.40 3.84
CA CYS A 74 -6.58 11.20 3.41
C CYS A 74 -6.74 12.70 3.73
N THR A 75 -7.98 13.22 3.74
CA THR A 75 -8.23 14.64 4.08
C THR A 75 -8.15 14.93 5.57
N GLN A 76 -8.37 13.94 6.43
CA GLN A 76 -8.42 14.12 7.88
C GLN A 76 -7.12 13.73 8.59
N ILE A 77 -6.39 12.75 8.05
CA ILE A 77 -5.20 12.22 8.71
C ILE A 77 -3.98 13.08 8.36
N LYS A 78 -3.29 13.54 9.41
CA LYS A 78 -2.01 14.24 9.34
C LYS A 78 -0.91 13.34 9.91
N SER A 79 0.19 13.16 9.17
CA SER A 79 1.28 12.29 9.62
C SER A 79 2.66 12.81 9.19
N ARG A 80 3.67 12.55 10.04
CA ARG A 80 5.10 12.74 9.74
C ARG A 80 5.71 11.60 8.94
N LEU A 81 5.10 10.41 8.99
CA LEU A 81 5.58 9.19 8.34
C LEU A 81 4.39 8.36 7.87
N PHE A 82 4.28 8.10 6.58
CA PHE A 82 3.24 7.23 6.03
C PHE A 82 3.67 6.56 4.73
N LEU A 83 3.07 5.41 4.47
CA LEU A 83 3.30 4.55 3.33
C LEU A 83 1.96 4.32 2.64
N ALA A 84 1.90 4.48 1.32
CA ALA A 84 0.69 4.26 0.53
C ALA A 84 0.99 3.44 -0.72
N HIS A 85 0.06 2.60 -1.13
CA HIS A 85 0.26 1.67 -2.23
C HIS A 85 -1.02 1.47 -3.03
N VAL A 86 -0.89 1.36 -4.35
CA VAL A 86 -1.94 0.99 -5.29
C VAL A 86 -1.52 -0.24 -6.08
N ARG A 87 -2.40 -1.25 -6.11
CA ARG A 87 -2.06 -2.60 -6.56
C ARG A 87 -2.47 -2.83 -8.01
N ALA A 88 -1.56 -3.39 -8.80
CA ALA A 88 -1.89 -4.14 -10.02
C ALA A 88 -1.47 -5.58 -9.78
N ALA A 89 -2.44 -6.47 -9.58
CA ALA A 89 -2.20 -7.86 -9.27
C ALA A 89 -1.61 -8.58 -10.48
N THR A 90 -0.37 -9.05 -10.35
CA THR A 90 0.26 -9.95 -11.32
C THR A 90 0.02 -11.42 -10.98
N SER A 91 -0.25 -11.70 -9.70
CA SER A 91 -0.47 -13.04 -9.14
C SER A 91 -1.29 -12.93 -7.85
N GLY A 92 -1.99 -14.01 -7.51
CA GLY A 92 -2.84 -14.09 -6.32
C GLY A 92 -4.14 -13.32 -6.46
N GLU A 93 -5.13 -13.69 -5.64
CA GLU A 93 -6.47 -13.11 -5.70
C GLU A 93 -6.51 -11.64 -5.32
N VAL A 94 -7.58 -10.96 -5.76
CA VAL A 94 -7.94 -9.62 -5.29
C VAL A 94 -8.55 -9.77 -3.90
N SER A 95 -7.72 -9.60 -2.87
CA SER A 95 -8.12 -9.66 -1.48
C SER A 95 -7.40 -8.59 -0.66
N THR A 96 -8.02 -8.15 0.43
CA THR A 96 -7.42 -7.19 1.37
C THR A 96 -6.13 -7.74 1.98
N ALA A 97 -6.05 -9.06 2.17
CA ALA A 97 -4.85 -9.73 2.68
C ALA A 97 -3.64 -9.59 1.74
N ASN A 98 -3.87 -9.38 0.45
CA ASN A 98 -2.81 -9.16 -0.55
C ASN A 98 -2.54 -7.67 -0.84
N CYS A 99 -3.20 -6.77 -0.13
CA CYS A 99 -3.03 -5.33 -0.30
C CYS A 99 -1.97 -4.80 0.68
N HIS A 100 -1.06 -3.99 0.15
CA HIS A 100 -0.07 -3.25 0.92
C HIS A 100 -0.66 -1.95 1.51
N PRO A 101 -0.06 -1.36 2.56
CA PRO A 101 1.08 -1.88 3.31
C PRO A 101 0.73 -3.05 4.24
N PHE A 102 1.71 -3.92 4.50
CA PHE A 102 1.66 -4.90 5.57
C PHE A 102 2.12 -4.28 6.88
N ALA A 103 1.56 -4.72 8.01
CA ALA A 103 1.91 -4.22 9.33
C ALA A 103 2.16 -5.37 10.30
N VAL A 104 3.24 -5.27 11.08
CA VAL A 104 3.53 -6.14 12.23
C VAL A 104 4.09 -5.27 13.35
N GLY A 105 3.37 -5.18 14.47
CA GLY A 105 3.71 -4.27 15.57
C GLY A 105 3.89 -2.83 15.06
N ARG A 106 5.09 -2.29 15.23
CA ARG A 106 5.42 -0.90 14.86
C ARG A 106 5.99 -0.76 13.44
N HIS A 107 5.96 -1.82 12.63
CA HIS A 107 6.60 -1.83 11.32
C HIS A 107 5.58 -1.89 10.20
N LEU A 108 5.72 -0.98 9.24
CA LEU A 108 5.05 -1.03 7.94
C LEU A 108 6.01 -1.53 6.87
N PHE A 109 5.52 -2.34 5.93
CA PHE A 109 6.27 -2.84 4.79
C PHE A 109 5.44 -2.82 3.50
N MET A 110 6.08 -2.47 2.39
CA MET A 110 5.50 -2.51 1.05
C MET A 110 6.50 -3.08 0.05
N HIS A 111 6.00 -3.80 -0.95
CA HIS A 111 6.82 -4.34 -2.02
C HIS A 111 6.17 -4.06 -3.37
N ASN A 112 6.97 -3.60 -4.34
CA ASN A 112 6.58 -3.46 -5.72
C ASN A 112 7.50 -4.30 -6.61
N GLY A 113 6.96 -5.39 -7.13
CA GLY A 113 7.71 -6.35 -7.92
C GLY A 113 7.12 -7.74 -7.79
N GLN A 114 7.89 -8.72 -8.21
CA GLN A 114 7.56 -10.12 -8.11
C GLN A 114 8.82 -10.91 -7.79
N VAL A 115 8.67 -12.02 -7.07
CA VAL A 115 9.72 -13.01 -6.90
C VAL A 115 9.50 -14.08 -7.96
N GLY A 116 10.40 -14.15 -8.95
CA GLY A 116 10.30 -15.13 -10.03
C GLY A 116 10.34 -16.57 -9.51
N GLY A 117 9.38 -17.40 -9.93
CA GLY A 117 9.29 -18.79 -9.49
C GLY A 117 8.93 -18.95 -8.00
N TYR A 118 8.25 -17.98 -7.39
CA TYR A 118 7.92 -17.99 -5.97
C TYR A 118 7.26 -19.29 -5.51
N ASP A 119 6.39 -19.92 -6.30
CA ASP A 119 5.73 -21.18 -5.93
C ASP A 119 6.72 -22.32 -5.62
N ARG A 120 7.90 -22.31 -6.25
CA ARG A 120 8.98 -23.29 -5.99
C ARG A 120 9.79 -22.95 -4.74
N LEU A 121 9.77 -21.69 -4.32
CA LEU A 121 10.51 -21.17 -3.18
C LEU A 121 9.64 -21.03 -1.93
N ARG A 122 8.32 -20.93 -2.09
CA ARG A 122 7.35 -20.57 -1.05
C ARG A 122 7.56 -21.39 0.22
N ARG A 123 7.57 -22.73 0.12
CA ARG A 123 7.77 -23.59 1.29
C ARG A 123 9.07 -23.31 2.04
N ARG A 124 10.16 -23.01 1.32
CA ARG A 124 11.46 -22.71 1.92
C ARG A 124 11.45 -21.33 2.57
N VAL A 125 10.79 -20.35 1.94
CA VAL A 125 10.65 -18.99 2.47
C VAL A 125 9.76 -19.01 3.72
N ASP A 126 8.62 -19.69 3.66
CA ASP A 126 7.69 -19.82 4.79
C ASP A 126 8.38 -20.50 5.99
N ALA A 127 9.23 -21.50 5.75
CA ALA A 127 10.01 -22.16 6.80
C ALA A 127 11.11 -21.29 7.44
N LEU A 128 11.44 -20.13 6.87
CA LEU A 128 12.35 -19.16 7.49
C LEU A 128 11.61 -18.20 8.44
N ILE A 129 10.28 -18.20 8.44
CA ILE A 129 9.49 -17.36 9.33
C ILE A 129 9.44 -18.05 10.70
N PRO A 130 9.91 -17.41 11.78
CA PRO A 130 9.81 -17.98 13.12
C PRO A 130 8.36 -18.29 13.51
N ASP A 131 8.11 -19.39 14.22
CA ASP A 131 6.76 -19.83 14.62
C ASP A 131 5.96 -18.74 15.34
N ALA A 132 6.63 -17.93 16.17
CA ALA A 132 6.00 -16.81 16.87
C ALA A 132 5.43 -15.72 15.92
N LEU A 133 5.81 -15.73 14.65
CA LEU A 133 5.39 -14.81 13.59
C LEU A 133 4.63 -15.50 12.45
N TYR A 134 4.35 -16.80 12.55
CA TYR A 134 3.64 -17.60 11.54
C TYR A 134 2.31 -18.13 12.14
N PRO A 135 1.26 -17.28 12.19
CA PRO A 135 -0.02 -17.60 12.85
C PRO A 135 -0.89 -18.60 12.11
#